data_AF-A0A0D6Q1X1-F1
#
_entry.id   AF-A0A0D6Q1X1-F1
#
_cell.length_a   1.000
_cell.length_b   1.000
_cell.length_c   1.000
_cell.angle_alpha   90.00
_cell.angle_beta   90.00
_cell.angle_gamma   90.00
#
_symmetry.space_group_name_H-M   'P 1'
#
loop_
_entity.id
_entity.type
_entity.pdbx_description
1 polymer ?
#
loop_
_entity_poly.entity_id
_entity_poly.type
_entity_poly.pdbx_seq_one_letter_code
_entity_poly.pdbx_strand_id
1 'polypeptide(L)'
;MRAYRRGMQSNFQTITDFTQGKEGLYQRIRNDAGNWTLGSVGHGNLVGTMRGISAPTMVRWMGGDPSKVTAAVMQGIDIPTFRAIARAFYWRPLNCDLLPAGIDAAVFDFGFNAGIRVAARQLQAAAGLKGADVDGDIGPRTIAAVLDATAGGNTPRLIASLFDMQTAFYRQCRLFPECGDGWIDRTIRRETLAKNLAQHPAAPAA
;
A
#
# COMPACT_ATOMS: atom_id res chain seq x y z
N MET A 1 13.57 -16.18 23.72
CA MET A 1 13.79 -14.97 22.89
C MET A 1 15.07 -15.10 22.03
N ARG A 2 15.09 -15.99 21.02
CA ARG A 2 16.32 -16.25 20.22
C ARG A 2 16.07 -16.66 18.76
N ALA A 3 15.01 -16.14 18.12
CA ALA A 3 14.70 -16.48 16.72
C ALA A 3 14.16 -15.30 15.87
N TYR A 4 14.51 -14.04 16.19
CA TYR A 4 13.99 -12.86 15.48
C TYR A 4 15.07 -12.06 14.71
N ARG A 5 16.07 -12.77 14.16
CA ARG A 5 17.10 -12.20 13.27
C ARG A 5 17.38 -13.13 12.08
N ARG A 6 16.34 -13.68 11.45
CA ARG A 6 16.47 -13.95 10.00
C ARG A 6 16.44 -12.57 9.35
N GLY A 7 17.52 -12.18 8.67
CA GLY A 7 17.69 -10.85 8.10
C GLY A 7 16.41 -10.40 7.40
N MET A 8 15.90 -9.22 7.76
CA MET A 8 14.70 -8.64 7.17
C MET A 8 14.99 -8.41 5.68
N GLN A 9 14.45 -9.29 4.85
CA GLN A 9 14.40 -9.10 3.41
C GLN A 9 13.42 -7.95 3.17
N SER A 10 13.93 -6.79 2.77
CA SER A 10 13.07 -5.64 2.51
C SER A 10 12.94 -5.48 0.99
N ASN A 11 11.84 -5.97 0.42
CA ASN A 11 11.49 -5.72 -0.99
C ASN A 11 11.00 -4.28 -1.21
N PHE A 12 11.17 -3.40 -0.22
CA PHE A 12 10.64 -2.05 -0.18
C PHE A 12 10.99 -1.23 -1.42
N GLN A 13 12.25 -1.21 -1.85
CA GLN A 13 12.64 -0.43 -3.02
C GLN A 13 11.93 -0.94 -4.28
N THR A 14 12.00 -2.23 -4.56
CA THR A 14 11.33 -2.87 -5.71
C THR A 14 9.82 -2.61 -5.72
N ILE A 15 9.16 -2.75 -4.57
CA ILE A 15 7.71 -2.54 -4.47
C ILE A 15 7.38 -1.05 -4.62
N THR A 16 8.13 -0.15 -3.99
CA THR A 16 7.90 1.30 -4.17
C THR A 16 8.16 1.78 -5.58
N ASP A 17 9.09 1.15 -6.31
CA ASP A 17 9.34 1.44 -7.73
C ASP A 17 8.17 1.00 -8.60
N PHE A 18 7.61 -0.18 -8.32
CA PHE A 18 6.36 -0.59 -8.94
C PHE A 18 5.23 0.41 -8.63
N THR A 19 4.99 0.72 -7.35
CA THR A 19 3.90 1.60 -6.93
C THR A 19 4.02 2.97 -7.57
N GLN A 20 5.15 3.67 -7.44
CA GLN A 20 5.29 4.99 -8.05
C GLN A 20 5.23 4.96 -9.57
N GLY A 21 5.67 3.88 -10.22
CA GLY A 21 5.58 3.72 -11.67
C GLY A 21 4.16 3.49 -12.18
N LYS A 22 3.21 3.18 -11.29
CA LYS A 22 1.77 3.12 -11.57
C LYS A 22 1.05 4.40 -11.20
N GLU A 23 1.60 5.18 -10.29
CA GLU A 23 1.09 6.50 -9.96
C GLU A 23 1.40 7.50 -11.08
N GLY A 24 0.46 8.40 -11.35
CA GLY A 24 0.74 9.58 -12.13
C GLY A 24 1.77 10.47 -11.42
N LEU A 25 2.41 11.36 -12.19
CA LEU A 25 3.16 12.48 -11.62
C LEU A 25 2.16 13.51 -11.05
N TYR A 26 2.45 14.79 -11.22
CA TYR A 26 1.63 15.84 -10.65
C TYR A 26 0.27 15.93 -11.36
N GLN A 27 -0.82 15.87 -10.57
CA GLN A 27 -2.15 16.22 -11.01
C GLN A 27 -2.79 17.23 -10.05
N ARG A 28 -3.64 18.11 -10.58
CA ARG A 28 -4.34 19.15 -9.82
C ARG A 28 -5.79 19.27 -10.27
N ILE A 29 -6.60 18.29 -9.89
CA ILE A 29 -8.00 18.15 -10.27
C ILE A 29 -8.88 18.77 -9.18
N ARG A 30 -9.69 19.77 -9.56
CA ARG A 30 -10.55 20.50 -8.61
C ARG A 30 -11.58 19.62 -7.92
N ASN A 31 -12.10 18.61 -8.62
CA ASN A 31 -13.15 17.71 -8.12
C ASN A 31 -12.60 16.48 -7.40
N ASP A 32 -11.29 16.40 -7.18
CA ASP A 32 -10.63 15.33 -6.42
C ASP A 32 -10.32 15.83 -5.01
N ALA A 33 -10.96 15.25 -4.00
CA ALA A 33 -10.76 15.59 -2.59
C ALA A 33 -9.30 15.41 -2.14
N GLY A 34 -8.56 14.46 -2.72
CA GLY A 34 -7.15 14.22 -2.41
C GLY A 34 -6.22 15.36 -2.83
N ASN A 35 -6.68 16.27 -3.68
CA ASN A 35 -5.90 17.41 -4.16
C ASN A 35 -6.07 18.65 -3.27
N TRP A 36 -6.94 18.58 -2.26
CA TRP A 36 -7.22 19.65 -1.29
C TRP A 36 -6.54 19.36 0.04
N THR A 37 -5.88 20.35 0.64
CA THR A 37 -5.10 20.17 1.88
C THR A 37 -5.91 19.66 3.07
N LEU A 38 -7.24 19.85 3.08
CA LEU A 38 -8.14 19.32 4.12
C LEU A 38 -8.91 18.05 3.70
N GLY A 39 -8.55 17.46 2.56
CA GLY A 39 -9.09 16.15 2.13
C GLY A 39 -10.58 16.19 1.76
N SER A 40 -11.09 17.36 1.42
CA SER A 40 -12.48 17.58 0.99
C SER A 40 -12.50 18.63 -0.11
N VAL A 41 -13.32 18.39 -1.14
CA VAL A 41 -13.45 19.33 -2.27
C VAL A 41 -13.83 20.71 -1.75
N GLY A 42 -13.08 21.74 -2.16
CA GLY A 42 -13.30 23.13 -1.77
C GLY A 42 -12.73 23.52 -0.40
N HIS A 43 -12.11 22.61 0.36
CA HIS A 43 -11.65 22.87 1.72
C HIS A 43 -10.12 22.93 1.81
N GLY A 44 -9.60 24.09 2.25
CA GLY A 44 -8.17 24.37 2.26
C GLY A 44 -7.65 24.79 0.88
N ASN A 45 -6.38 24.51 0.59
CA ASN A 45 -5.75 24.89 -0.67
C ASN A 45 -5.83 23.73 -1.66
N LEU A 46 -6.22 24.02 -2.91
CA LEU A 46 -6.09 23.07 -4.02
C LEU A 46 -4.62 23.01 -4.45
N VAL A 47 -3.89 21.99 -4.02
CA VAL A 47 -2.42 21.87 -4.21
C VAL A 47 -2.01 20.65 -5.01
N GLY A 48 -2.96 19.76 -5.32
CA GLY A 48 -2.72 18.60 -6.17
C GLY A 48 -2.23 17.36 -5.43
N THR A 49 -1.93 16.32 -6.21
CA THR A 49 -1.33 15.05 -5.80
C THR A 49 -0.08 14.84 -6.63
N MET A 50 1.00 14.30 -6.04
CA MET A 50 2.24 13.98 -6.76
C MET A 50 2.73 12.59 -6.37
N ARG A 51 3.01 11.72 -7.34
CA ARG A 51 3.45 10.32 -7.11
C ARG A 51 2.48 9.55 -6.18
N GLY A 52 1.19 9.80 -6.32
CA GLY A 52 0.15 9.23 -5.46
C GLY A 52 0.09 9.77 -4.03
N ILE A 53 0.98 10.70 -3.63
CA ILE A 53 0.91 11.38 -2.34
C ILE A 53 -0.12 12.50 -2.43
N SER A 54 -1.22 12.35 -1.69
CA SER A 54 -2.30 13.33 -1.62
C SER A 54 -1.91 14.54 -0.77
N ALA A 55 -2.61 15.65 -0.97
CA ALA A 55 -2.41 16.87 -0.21
C ALA A 55 -2.56 16.65 1.31
N PRO A 56 -3.59 15.95 1.85
CA PRO A 56 -3.69 15.69 3.29
C PRO A 56 -2.55 14.84 3.84
N THR A 57 -2.06 13.86 3.06
CA THR A 57 -0.90 13.07 3.44
C THR A 57 0.35 13.94 3.56
N MET A 58 0.55 14.87 2.63
CA MET A 58 1.66 15.82 2.72
C MET A 58 1.50 16.80 3.89
N VAL A 59 0.28 17.25 4.20
CA VAL A 59 0.01 18.09 5.38
C VAL A 59 0.43 17.35 6.64
N ARG A 60 0.01 16.10 6.80
CA ARG A 60 0.42 15.26 7.94
C ARG A 60 1.93 15.06 7.99
N TRP A 61 2.56 14.80 6.85
CA TRP A 61 4.02 14.64 6.75
C TRP A 61 4.78 15.88 7.20
N MET A 62 4.30 17.07 6.85
CA MET A 62 4.90 18.36 7.17
C MET A 62 4.52 18.92 8.55
N GLY A 63 3.93 18.10 9.43
CA GLY A 63 3.60 18.47 10.81
C GLY A 63 2.20 19.06 11.01
N GLY A 64 1.29 18.90 10.05
CA GLY A 64 -0.14 19.13 10.21
C GLY A 64 -0.65 20.52 9.84
N ASP A 65 0.21 21.45 9.44
CA ASP A 65 -0.20 22.79 9.01
C ASP A 65 -0.53 22.82 7.50
N PRO A 66 -1.81 22.96 7.11
CA PRO A 66 -2.23 22.95 5.72
C PRO A 66 -1.73 24.14 4.89
N SER A 67 -1.34 25.25 5.53
CA SER A 67 -0.84 26.44 4.83
C SER A 67 0.56 26.23 4.25
N LYS A 68 1.34 25.31 4.83
CA LYS A 68 2.71 25.00 4.40
C LYS A 68 2.78 24.11 3.17
N VAL A 69 1.69 23.42 2.85
CA VAL A 69 1.61 22.58 1.65
C VAL A 69 1.08 23.45 0.52
N THR A 70 1.93 23.68 -0.49
CA THR A 70 1.61 24.43 -1.70
C THR A 70 1.74 23.52 -2.93
N ALA A 71 1.25 23.97 -4.09
CA ALA A 71 1.46 23.24 -5.35
C ALA A 71 2.95 23.02 -5.67
N ALA A 72 3.81 24.01 -5.39
CA ALA A 72 5.25 23.89 -5.59
C ALA A 72 5.87 22.83 -4.66
N VAL A 73 5.42 22.77 -3.40
CA VAL A 73 5.83 21.72 -2.45
C VAL A 73 5.41 20.34 -2.96
N MET A 74 4.18 20.20 -3.45
CA MET A 74 3.69 18.93 -4.01
C MET A 74 4.52 18.51 -5.23
N GLN A 75 4.79 19.43 -6.16
CA GLN A 75 5.60 19.15 -7.35
C GLN A 75 7.06 18.80 -7.01
N GLY A 76 7.57 19.30 -5.88
CA GLY A 76 8.91 19.01 -5.38
C GLY A 76 9.09 17.64 -4.73
N ILE A 77 8.04 16.80 -4.65
CA ILE A 77 8.15 15.45 -4.09
C ILE A 77 9.01 14.57 -5.01
N ASP A 78 10.27 14.39 -4.60
CA ASP A 78 11.24 13.52 -5.23
C ASP A 78 11.09 12.06 -4.78
N ILE A 79 11.86 11.15 -5.40
CA ILE A 79 11.81 9.72 -5.10
C ILE A 79 12.19 9.43 -3.63
N PRO A 80 13.26 10.02 -3.07
CA PRO A 80 13.57 9.89 -1.64
C PRO A 80 12.42 10.30 -0.72
N THR A 81 11.80 11.46 -0.95
CA THR A 81 10.68 11.95 -0.14
C THR A 81 9.47 11.05 -0.26
N PHE A 82 9.11 10.64 -1.49
CA PHE A 82 8.05 9.65 -1.74
C PHE A 82 8.29 8.37 -0.93
N ARG A 83 9.50 7.80 -0.99
CA ARG A 83 9.85 6.58 -0.25
C ARG A 83 9.80 6.81 1.27
N ALA A 84 10.23 7.97 1.77
CA ALA A 84 10.15 8.27 3.20
C ALA A 84 8.68 8.29 3.69
N ILE A 85 7.79 8.94 2.94
CA ILE A 85 6.35 8.98 3.22
C ILE A 85 5.73 7.58 3.11
N ALA A 86 6.01 6.87 2.02
CA ALA A 86 5.56 5.50 1.78
C ALA A 86 5.96 4.56 2.94
N ARG A 87 7.20 4.70 3.42
CA ARG A 87 7.69 3.91 4.55
C ARG A 87 6.95 4.25 5.84
N ALA A 88 6.80 5.54 6.14
CA ALA A 88 6.23 6.01 7.40
C ALA A 88 4.72 5.74 7.53
N PHE A 89 3.96 5.96 6.45
CA PHE A 89 2.50 5.97 6.52
C PHE A 89 1.82 4.73 5.92
N TYR A 90 2.57 3.87 5.23
CA TYR A 90 2.00 2.68 4.58
C TYR A 90 2.79 1.41 4.95
N TRP A 91 4.09 1.35 4.64
CA TRP A 91 4.91 0.16 4.86
C TRP A 91 5.00 -0.26 6.34
N ARG A 92 5.34 0.68 7.23
CA ARG A 92 5.46 0.41 8.68
C ARG A 92 4.09 0.13 9.32
N PRO A 93 3.03 0.91 9.07
CA PRO A 93 1.70 0.59 9.59
C PRO A 93 1.15 -0.76 9.15
N LEU A 94 1.54 -1.24 7.96
CA LEU A 94 1.19 -2.57 7.46
C LEU A 94 2.17 -3.67 7.89
N ASN A 95 3.20 -3.34 8.69
CA ASN A 95 4.25 -4.24 9.13
C ASN A 95 4.84 -5.09 7.98
N CYS A 96 5.04 -4.48 6.81
CA CYS A 96 5.48 -5.16 5.61
C CYS A 96 6.87 -5.83 5.76
N ASP A 97 7.75 -5.30 6.62
CA ASP A 97 9.05 -5.94 6.93
C ASP A 97 8.90 -7.32 7.60
N LEU A 98 7.72 -7.64 8.14
CA LEU A 98 7.42 -8.91 8.80
C LEU A 98 6.59 -9.87 7.93
N LEU A 99 6.15 -9.42 6.75
CA LEU A 99 5.37 -10.24 5.84
C LEU A 99 6.29 -11.05 4.91
N PRO A 100 5.92 -12.29 4.55
CA PRO A 100 6.63 -13.04 3.52
C PRO A 100 6.71 -12.27 2.20
N ALA A 101 7.81 -12.44 1.47
CA ALA A 101 7.98 -11.83 0.15
C ALA A 101 6.83 -12.21 -0.80
N GLY A 102 6.31 -11.22 -1.52
CA GLY A 102 5.11 -11.33 -2.35
C GLY A 102 3.82 -10.98 -1.60
N ILE A 103 3.69 -11.35 -0.32
CA ILE A 103 2.58 -10.90 0.54
C ILE A 103 2.76 -9.42 0.88
N ASP A 104 3.98 -8.99 1.18
CA ASP A 104 4.35 -7.58 1.34
C ASP A 104 3.94 -6.72 0.13
N ALA A 105 4.20 -7.19 -1.09
CA ALA A 105 3.82 -6.50 -2.32
C ALA A 105 2.31 -6.41 -2.49
N ALA A 106 1.59 -7.53 -2.26
CA ALA A 106 0.14 -7.59 -2.37
C ALA A 106 -0.56 -6.64 -1.38
N VAL A 107 -0.03 -6.55 -0.15
CA VAL A 107 -0.62 -5.76 0.93
C VAL A 107 -0.24 -4.28 0.81
N PHE A 108 1.03 -3.97 0.56
CA PHE A 108 1.50 -2.59 0.51
C PHE A 108 0.85 -1.79 -0.62
N ASP A 109 0.94 -2.25 -1.87
CA ASP A 109 0.49 -1.46 -3.02
C ASP A 109 -1.04 -1.33 -3.03
N PHE A 110 -1.75 -2.37 -2.59
CA PHE A 110 -3.19 -2.27 -2.37
C PHE A 110 -3.53 -1.29 -1.24
N GLY A 111 -2.81 -1.35 -0.11
CA GLY A 111 -2.99 -0.41 1.00
C GLY A 111 -2.64 1.04 0.64
N PHE A 112 -1.71 1.24 -0.30
CA PHE A 112 -1.39 2.56 -0.84
C PHE A 112 -2.58 3.13 -1.63
N ASN A 113 -3.22 2.32 -2.47
CA ASN A 113 -4.33 2.77 -3.32
C ASN A 113 -5.70 2.79 -2.60
N ALA A 114 -6.00 1.77 -1.81
CA ALA A 114 -7.32 1.54 -1.19
C ALA A 114 -7.36 1.85 0.32
N GLY A 115 -6.21 2.14 0.94
CA GLY A 115 -6.09 2.44 2.36
C GLY A 115 -5.62 1.25 3.20
N ILE A 116 -4.75 1.54 4.17
CA ILE A 116 -4.05 0.54 4.98
C ILE A 116 -4.99 -0.39 5.77
N ARG A 117 -6.09 0.13 6.33
CA ARG A 117 -7.02 -0.68 7.12
C ARG A 117 -7.79 -1.68 6.26
N VAL A 118 -8.13 -1.30 5.03
CA VAL A 118 -8.81 -2.19 4.08
C VAL A 118 -7.87 -3.34 3.69
N ALA A 119 -6.61 -3.01 3.34
CA ALA A 119 -5.60 -4.00 2.99
C ALA A 119 -5.30 -4.97 4.14
N ALA A 120 -5.15 -4.45 5.37
CA ALA A 120 -4.92 -5.26 6.55
C ALA A 120 -6.08 -6.23 6.84
N ARG A 121 -7.34 -5.79 6.71
CA ARG A 121 -8.51 -6.66 6.89
C ARG A 121 -8.58 -7.77 5.85
N GLN A 122 -8.26 -7.47 4.60
CA GLN A 122 -8.20 -8.51 3.56
C GLN A 122 -7.11 -9.53 3.85
N LEU A 123 -5.92 -9.10 4.31
CA LEU A 123 -4.87 -10.00 4.76
C LEU A 123 -5.31 -10.90 5.91
N GLN A 124 -5.94 -10.31 6.93
CA GLN A 124 -6.41 -11.05 8.09
C GLN A 124 -7.42 -12.13 7.69
N ALA A 125 -8.44 -11.75 6.91
CA ALA A 125 -9.45 -12.70 6.43
C ALA A 125 -8.85 -13.79 5.52
N ALA A 126 -7.95 -13.43 4.60
CA ALA A 126 -7.27 -14.39 3.72
C ALA A 126 -6.36 -15.37 4.50
N ALA A 127 -5.75 -14.92 5.61
CA ALA A 127 -4.99 -15.75 6.53
C ALA A 127 -5.87 -16.58 7.49
N GLY A 128 -7.20 -16.50 7.36
CA GLY A 128 -8.15 -17.31 8.12
C GLY A 128 -8.63 -16.72 9.45
N LEU A 129 -8.25 -15.48 9.78
CA LEU A 129 -8.79 -14.76 10.94
C LEU A 129 -10.26 -14.38 10.73
N LYS A 130 -11.03 -14.31 11.81
CA LYS A 130 -12.49 -14.11 11.76
C LYS A 130 -12.98 -13.20 12.88
N GLY A 131 -14.17 -12.64 12.71
CA GLY A 131 -14.84 -11.86 13.74
C GLY A 131 -14.00 -10.67 14.22
N ALA A 132 -13.84 -10.54 15.54
CA ALA A 132 -13.07 -9.46 16.16
C ALA A 132 -11.57 -9.48 15.80
N ASP A 133 -11.07 -10.58 15.25
CA ASP A 133 -9.65 -10.71 14.86
C ASP A 133 -9.34 -10.07 13.50
N VAL A 134 -10.37 -9.60 12.78
CA VAL A 134 -10.26 -8.85 11.51
C VAL A 134 -10.42 -7.35 11.81
N ASP A 135 -9.55 -6.82 12.67
CA ASP A 135 -9.61 -5.43 13.16
C ASP A 135 -9.03 -4.41 12.16
N GLY A 136 -8.15 -4.84 11.25
CA GLY A 136 -7.43 -4.01 10.30
C GLY A 136 -6.08 -3.48 10.82
N ASP A 137 -5.54 -4.05 11.89
CA ASP A 137 -4.22 -3.74 12.43
C ASP A 137 -3.33 -5.00 12.35
N ILE A 138 -2.18 -4.91 11.66
CA ILE A 138 -1.30 -6.08 11.45
C ILE A 138 -0.42 -6.29 12.69
N GLY A 139 -0.97 -6.92 13.73
CA GLY A 139 -0.25 -7.25 14.96
C GLY A 139 0.43 -8.63 14.94
N PRO A 140 1.06 -9.04 16.06
CA PRO A 140 1.73 -10.35 16.18
C PRO A 140 0.83 -11.54 15.80
N ARG A 141 -0.48 -11.45 16.11
CA ARG A 141 -1.46 -12.48 15.76
C ARG A 141 -1.69 -12.58 14.26
N THR A 142 -1.77 -11.45 13.56
CA THR A 142 -1.86 -11.43 12.09
C THR A 142 -0.60 -12.01 11.46
N ILE A 143 0.59 -11.64 11.96
CA ILE A 143 1.85 -12.19 11.47
C ILE A 143 1.89 -13.72 11.67
N ALA A 144 1.51 -14.23 12.84
CA ALA A 144 1.46 -15.68 13.09
C ALA A 144 0.52 -16.39 12.10
N ALA A 145 -0.70 -15.87 11.90
CA ALA A 145 -1.66 -16.46 10.96
C ALA A 145 -1.14 -16.46 9.51
N VAL A 146 -0.44 -15.38 9.09
CA VAL A 146 0.17 -15.31 7.75
C VAL A 146 1.31 -16.32 7.60
N LEU A 147 2.16 -16.49 8.62
CA LEU A 147 3.24 -17.49 8.59
C LEU A 147 2.67 -18.92 8.52
N ASP A 148 1.61 -19.21 9.26
CA ASP A 148 0.93 -20.50 9.21
C ASP A 148 0.28 -20.73 7.83
N ALA A 149 -0.39 -19.72 7.27
CA ALA A 149 -1.04 -19.80 5.96
C ALA A 149 -0.04 -19.92 4.79
N THR A 150 1.21 -19.52 4.98
CA THR A 150 2.27 -19.61 3.96
C THR A 150 3.20 -20.82 4.16
N ALA A 151 3.06 -21.55 5.27
CA ALA A 151 3.83 -22.75 5.55
C ALA A 151 3.62 -23.83 4.47
N GLY A 152 4.60 -24.72 4.31
CA GLY A 152 4.52 -25.84 3.36
C GLY A 152 4.45 -25.45 1.88
N GLY A 153 4.90 -24.23 1.52
CA GLY A 153 4.87 -23.74 0.14
C GLY A 153 3.53 -23.15 -0.30
N ASN A 154 2.64 -22.80 0.65
CA ASN A 154 1.30 -22.28 0.36
C ASN A 154 1.26 -20.78 0.03
N THR A 155 2.40 -20.08 0.00
CA THR A 155 2.48 -18.65 -0.36
C THR A 155 1.71 -18.29 -1.65
N PRO A 156 1.82 -19.04 -2.76
CA PRO A 156 1.09 -18.71 -3.99
C PRO A 156 -0.44 -18.75 -3.81
N ARG A 157 -0.95 -19.60 -2.93
CA ARG A 157 -2.38 -19.70 -2.64
C ARG A 157 -2.87 -18.47 -1.87
N LEU A 158 -2.13 -18.03 -0.86
CA LEU A 158 -2.46 -16.81 -0.12
C LEU A 158 -2.38 -15.58 -1.03
N ILE A 159 -1.37 -15.50 -1.90
CA ILE A 159 -1.29 -14.45 -2.94
C ILE A 159 -2.56 -14.47 -3.80
N ALA A 160 -2.92 -15.61 -4.39
CA ALA A 160 -4.11 -15.70 -5.24
C ALA A 160 -5.38 -15.22 -4.51
N SER A 161 -5.60 -15.67 -3.28
CA SER A 161 -6.76 -15.22 -2.47
C SER A 161 -6.78 -13.72 -2.22
N LEU A 162 -5.62 -13.10 -1.95
CA LEU A 162 -5.54 -11.64 -1.81
C LEU A 162 -5.92 -10.93 -3.10
N PHE A 163 -5.39 -11.37 -4.24
CA PHE A 163 -5.65 -10.73 -5.52
C PHE A 163 -7.12 -10.89 -5.98
N ASP A 164 -7.76 -12.01 -5.67
CA ASP A 164 -9.20 -12.20 -5.88
C ASP A 164 -10.01 -11.21 -5.04
N MET A 165 -9.69 -11.06 -3.75
CA MET A 165 -10.36 -10.12 -2.85
C MET A 165 -10.16 -8.66 -3.29
N GLN A 166 -8.97 -8.30 -3.76
CA GLN A 166 -8.64 -6.96 -4.21
C GLN A 166 -9.31 -6.63 -5.54
N THR A 167 -9.38 -7.60 -6.45
CA THR A 167 -10.15 -7.48 -7.70
C THR A 167 -11.64 -7.28 -7.41
N ALA A 168 -12.21 -8.08 -6.49
CA ALA A 168 -13.59 -7.94 -6.08
C ALA A 168 -13.87 -6.56 -5.44
N PHE A 169 -12.94 -6.05 -4.62
CA PHE A 169 -13.05 -4.72 -4.04
C PHE A 169 -13.14 -3.63 -5.11
N TYR A 170 -12.24 -3.64 -6.10
CA TYR A 170 -12.28 -2.64 -7.17
C TYR A 170 -13.56 -2.70 -7.98
N ARG A 171 -14.05 -3.90 -8.31
CA ARG A 171 -15.32 -4.09 -9.03
C ARG A 171 -16.55 -3.52 -8.32
N GLN A 172 -16.46 -3.32 -7.00
CA GLN A 172 -17.52 -2.71 -6.20
C GLN A 172 -17.38 -1.19 -6.05
N CYS A 173 -16.26 -0.60 -6.48
CA CYS A 173 -16.07 0.85 -6.42
C CYS A 173 -17.03 1.55 -7.38
N ARG A 174 -17.63 2.65 -6.92
CA ARG A 174 -18.57 3.46 -7.72
C ARG A 174 -18.00 3.92 -9.07
N LEU A 175 -16.69 4.23 -9.11
CA LEU A 175 -15.99 4.72 -10.30
C LEU A 175 -15.41 3.58 -11.16
N PHE A 176 -15.80 2.32 -10.92
CA PHE A 176 -15.33 1.19 -11.71
C PHE A 176 -15.70 1.30 -13.21
N PRO A 177 -16.89 1.77 -13.63
CA PRO A 177 -17.20 1.93 -15.04
C PRO A 177 -16.23 2.87 -15.80
N GLU A 178 -15.69 3.87 -15.12
CA GLU A 178 -14.81 4.88 -15.74
C GLU A 178 -13.32 4.57 -15.57
N CYS A 179 -12.92 3.96 -14.45
CA CYS A 179 -11.50 3.76 -14.08
C CYS A 179 -11.11 2.29 -13.86
N GLY A 180 -12.08 1.37 -13.91
CA GLY A 180 -11.94 -0.01 -13.47
C GLY A 180 -10.86 -0.79 -14.20
N ASP A 181 -10.78 -0.64 -15.52
CA ASP A 181 -9.79 -1.34 -16.35
C ASP A 181 -8.35 -1.04 -15.90
N GLY A 182 -8.06 0.23 -15.58
CA GLY A 182 -6.76 0.64 -15.07
C GLY A 182 -6.43 0.03 -13.70
N TRP A 183 -7.43 -0.10 -12.82
CA TRP A 183 -7.24 -0.75 -11.52
C TRP A 183 -7.01 -2.26 -11.65
N ILE A 184 -7.73 -2.93 -12.56
CA ILE A 184 -7.55 -4.36 -12.83
C ILE A 184 -6.18 -4.62 -13.47
N ASP A 185 -5.77 -3.82 -14.45
CA ASP A 185 -4.45 -3.92 -15.07
C ASP A 185 -3.30 -3.74 -14.06
N ARG A 186 -3.42 -2.75 -13.16
CA ARG A 186 -2.46 -2.58 -12.05
C ARG A 186 -2.44 -3.82 -11.15
N THR A 187 -3.61 -4.37 -10.84
CA THR A 187 -3.77 -5.55 -9.99
C THR A 187 -3.09 -6.77 -10.61
N ILE A 188 -3.30 -7.06 -11.89
CA ILE A 188 -2.65 -8.16 -12.61
C ILE A 188 -1.12 -7.99 -12.62
N ARG A 189 -0.63 -6.78 -12.91
CA ARG A 189 0.82 -6.51 -12.93
C ARG A 189 1.45 -6.66 -11.55
N ARG A 190 0.74 -6.26 -10.49
CA ARG A 190 1.18 -6.46 -9.11
C ARG A 190 1.18 -7.94 -8.73
N GLU A 191 0.22 -8.71 -9.22
CA GLU A 191 0.19 -10.16 -8.97
C GLU A 191 1.42 -10.84 -9.55
N THR A 192 1.80 -10.48 -10.78
CA THR A 192 3.04 -10.96 -11.41
C THR A 192 4.26 -10.57 -10.56
N LEU A 193 4.35 -9.33 -10.08
CA LEU A 193 5.42 -8.91 -9.18
C LEU A 193 5.44 -9.73 -7.88
N ALA A 194 4.29 -9.93 -7.25
CA ALA A 194 4.16 -10.67 -6.00
C ALA A 194 4.62 -12.12 -6.15
N LYS A 195 4.21 -12.78 -7.23
CA LYS A 195 4.63 -14.15 -7.57
C LYS A 195 6.14 -14.25 -7.80
N ASN A 196 6.72 -13.28 -8.52
CA ASN A 196 8.16 -13.24 -8.74
C ASN A 196 8.94 -13.04 -7.43
N LEU A 197 8.52 -12.11 -6.57
CA LEU A 197 9.17 -11.88 -5.26
C LEU A 197 9.04 -13.08 -4.33
N ALA A 198 7.93 -13.81 -4.37
CA ALA A 198 7.75 -15.03 -3.58
C ALA A 198 8.72 -16.15 -4.00
N GLN A 199 9.13 -16.20 -5.26
CA GLN A 199 10.12 -17.15 -5.78
C GLN A 199 11.56 -16.66 -5.61
N HIS A 200 11.77 -15.34 -5.76
CA HIS A 200 13.07 -14.69 -5.78
C HIS A 200 13.05 -13.46 -4.86
N PRO A 201 13.05 -13.67 -3.52
CA PRO A 201 13.04 -12.56 -2.58
C PRO A 201 14.34 -11.75 -2.67
N ALA A 202 14.27 -10.45 -2.39
CA ALA A 202 15.48 -9.64 -2.28
C ALA A 202 16.42 -10.21 -1.20
N ALA A 203 17.73 -10.08 -1.43
CA ALA A 203 18.73 -10.43 -0.43
C ALA A 203 18.48 -9.61 0.86
N PRO A 204 18.68 -10.19 2.05
CA PRO A 204 18.56 -9.44 3.29
C PRO A 204 19.52 -8.25 3.27
N ALA A 205 19.04 -7.09 3.75
CA ALA A 205 19.91 -5.92 3.89
C ALA A 205 21.07 -6.25 4.83
N ALA A 206 22.30 -5.91 4.41
CA ALA A 206 23.54 -6.12 5.16
C ALA A 206 23.58 -5.29 6.45
#